data_AF-C5F1Z1-F1
#
_entry.id   AF-C5F1Z1-F1
#
_cell.length_a   1.000
_cell.length_b   1.000
_cell.length_c   1.000
_cell.angle_alpha   90.00
_cell.angle_beta   90.00
_cell.angle_gamma   90.00
#
_symmetry.space_group_name_H-M   'P 1'
#
loop_
_entity.id
_entity.type
_entity.pdbx_description
1 polymer ?
#
loop_
_entity_poly.entity_id
_entity_poly.type
_entity_poly.pdbx_seq_one_letter_code
_entity_poly.pdbx_strand_id
1 'polypeptide(L)'
;MLHQKTIKRLEITSIITILAFIGYFFGDKVTFFNEKLTGSVYKIYDGDTITLHRDNKDYKIRFFGIDAPELKQEFGKESREHLLELCPIGSEATVSIKDKDKYGRIVEL
;
A
#
# COMPACT_ATOMS: atom_id res chain seq x y z
N MET A 1 34.68 20.45 -41.54
CA MET A 1 34.37 20.57 -40.10
C MET A 1 32.86 20.58 -39.79
N LEU A 2 32.02 21.26 -40.58
CA LEU A 2 30.56 21.32 -40.38
C LEU A 2 29.85 19.96 -40.54
N HIS A 3 30.25 19.15 -41.52
CA HIS A 3 29.61 17.86 -41.82
C HIS A 3 29.69 16.84 -40.67
N GLN A 4 30.83 16.73 -39.99
CA GLN A 4 30.96 15.85 -38.80
C GLN A 4 30.11 16.32 -37.60
N LYS A 5 29.86 17.62 -37.47
CA LYS A 5 29.05 18.21 -36.39
C LYS A 5 27.56 17.90 -36.60
N THR A 6 27.10 17.89 -37.85
CA THR A 6 25.73 17.52 -38.23
C THR A 6 25.47 16.03 -38.02
N ILE A 7 26.39 15.16 -38.44
CA ILE A 7 26.25 13.70 -38.23
C ILE A 7 26.24 13.35 -36.74
N LYS A 8 27.12 13.94 -35.92
CA LYS A 8 27.10 13.73 -34.45
C LYS A 8 25.81 14.23 -33.78
N ARG A 9 25.19 15.32 -34.27
CA ARG A 9 23.89 15.78 -33.76
C ARG A 9 22.75 14.83 -34.11
N LEU A 10 22.76 14.25 -35.32
CA LEU A 10 21.73 13.32 -35.76
C LEU A 10 21.73 12.03 -34.92
N GLU A 11 22.91 11.50 -34.58
CA GLU A 11 23.07 10.36 -33.66
C GLU A 11 22.51 10.66 -32.26
N ILE A 12 22.84 11.82 -31.69
CA ILE A 12 22.38 12.22 -30.35
C ILE A 12 20.86 12.39 -30.32
N THR A 13 20.29 12.96 -31.38
CA THR A 13 18.83 13.21 -31.44
C THR A 13 18.06 11.89 -31.53
N SER A 14 18.58 10.92 -32.30
CA SER A 14 18.03 9.56 -32.39
C SER A 14 18.11 8.80 -31.07
N ILE A 15 19.19 8.96 -30.30
CA ILE A 15 19.31 8.35 -28.97
C ILE A 15 18.28 8.93 -28.00
N ILE A 16 18.09 10.27 -28.01
CA ILE A 16 17.12 10.94 -27.14
C ILE A 16 15.69 10.50 -27.48
N THR A 17 15.33 10.35 -28.76
CA THR A 17 13.99 9.88 -29.15
C THR A 17 13.77 8.42 -28.78
N ILE A 18 14.78 7.56 -28.92
CA ILE A 18 14.71 6.16 -28.47
C ILE A 18 14.53 6.08 -26.94
N LEU A 19 15.28 6.87 -26.17
CA LEU A 19 15.15 6.92 -24.71
C LEU A 19 13.78 7.47 -24.28
N ALA A 20 13.26 8.49 -24.96
CA ALA A 20 11.93 9.01 -24.72
C ALA A 20 10.84 7.99 -25.08
N PHE A 21 11.03 7.20 -26.15
CA PHE A 21 10.11 6.14 -26.57
C PHE A 21 10.11 4.97 -25.58
N ILE A 22 11.28 4.56 -25.08
CA ILE A 22 11.41 3.58 -24.00
C ILE A 22 10.75 4.11 -22.73
N GLY A 23 11.02 5.35 -22.33
CA GLY A 23 10.36 5.97 -21.17
C GLY A 23 8.83 6.03 -21.31
N TYR A 24 8.31 6.30 -22.52
CA TYR A 24 6.88 6.29 -22.82
C TYR A 24 6.28 4.87 -22.77
N PHE A 25 7.01 3.86 -23.28
CA PHE A 25 6.54 2.47 -23.28
C PHE A 25 6.63 1.77 -21.91
N PHE A 26 7.57 2.20 -21.06
CA PHE A 26 7.82 1.62 -19.74
C PHE A 26 7.28 2.47 -18.57
N GLY A 27 6.80 3.69 -18.82
CA GLY A 27 6.38 4.65 -17.80
C GLY A 27 5.27 4.15 -16.87
N ASP A 28 4.37 3.29 -17.38
CA ASP A 28 3.23 2.79 -16.62
C ASP A 28 3.44 1.41 -15.99
N LYS A 29 4.63 0.79 -16.17
CA LYS A 29 4.95 -0.51 -15.56
C LYS A 29 5.95 -0.37 -14.43
N VAL A 30 5.70 0.57 -13.53
CA VAL A 30 6.25 0.49 -12.18
C VAL A 30 5.53 -0.67 -11.50
N THR A 31 6.26 -1.76 -11.28
CA THR A 31 5.79 -2.90 -10.48
C THR A 31 5.40 -2.35 -9.11
N PHE A 32 4.10 -2.24 -8.82
CA PHE A 32 3.62 -1.93 -7.47
C PHE A 32 4.07 -3.06 -6.56
N PHE A 33 5.20 -2.90 -5.89
CA PHE A 33 5.58 -3.75 -4.77
C PHE A 33 4.55 -3.48 -3.67
N ASN A 34 3.53 -4.33 -3.56
CA ASN A 34 2.66 -4.35 -2.39
C ASN A 34 3.51 -4.79 -1.21
N GLU A 35 4.06 -3.82 -0.49
CA GLU A 35 4.80 -4.06 0.74
C GLU A 35 3.88 -4.82 1.70
N LYS A 36 4.35 -5.94 2.25
CA LYS A 36 3.56 -6.75 3.17
C LYS A 36 4.04 -6.54 4.59
N LEU A 37 3.10 -6.46 5.52
CA LEU A 37 3.36 -6.42 6.94
C LEU A 37 2.76 -7.66 7.59
N THR A 38 3.62 -8.50 8.16
CA THR A 38 3.20 -9.64 9.01
C THR A 38 3.43 -9.27 10.47
N GLY A 39 2.46 -9.53 11.33
CA GLY A 39 2.55 -9.29 12.77
C GLY A 39 1.44 -9.99 13.54
N SER A 40 1.54 -9.99 14.87
CA SER A 40 0.50 -10.56 15.73
C SER A 40 -0.64 -9.56 15.93
N VAL A 41 -1.88 -10.03 15.87
CA VAL A 41 -3.06 -9.22 16.15
C VAL A 41 -3.04 -8.84 17.63
N TYR A 42 -2.78 -7.57 17.92
CA TYR A 42 -2.67 -7.06 19.28
C TYR A 42 -4.00 -6.50 19.80
N LYS A 43 -4.78 -5.86 18.92
CA LYS A 43 -6.05 -5.21 19.30
C LYS A 43 -7.02 -5.10 18.13
N ILE A 44 -8.31 -5.27 18.42
CA ILE A 44 -9.43 -4.93 17.52
C ILE A 44 -10.12 -3.66 18.05
N TYR A 45 -10.18 -2.60 17.23
CA TYR A 45 -10.79 -1.31 17.61
C TYR A 45 -12.30 -1.28 17.34
N ASP A 46 -12.70 -1.64 16.14
CA ASP A 46 -14.07 -1.68 15.61
C ASP A 46 -14.16 -2.81 14.56
N GLY A 47 -15.18 -2.82 13.70
CA GLY A 47 -15.36 -3.88 12.70
C GLY A 47 -14.48 -3.80 11.45
N ASP A 48 -13.62 -2.78 11.30
CA ASP A 48 -12.74 -2.63 10.14
C ASP A 48 -11.29 -2.23 10.47
N THR A 49 -11.00 -1.98 11.75
CA THR A 49 -9.71 -1.48 12.22
C THR A 49 -9.08 -2.41 13.26
N ILE A 50 -7.87 -2.88 12.95
CA ILE A 50 -7.05 -3.71 13.85
C ILE A 50 -5.71 -3.04 14.17
N THR A 51 -4.95 -3.61 15.10
CA THR A 51 -3.56 -3.27 15.34
C THR A 51 -2.71 -4.52 15.35
N LEU A 52 -1.67 -4.52 14.52
CA LEU A 52 -0.65 -5.54 14.51
C LEU A 52 0.54 -5.10 15.35
N HIS A 53 1.11 -6.03 16.11
CA HIS A 53 2.37 -5.83 16.82
C HIS A 53 3.49 -6.58 16.10
N ARG A 54 4.58 -5.89 15.80
CA ARG A 54 5.77 -6.45 15.16
C ARG A 54 7.00 -5.62 15.54
N ASP A 55 8.10 -6.27 15.89
CA ASP A 55 9.40 -5.62 16.14
C ASP A 55 9.30 -4.47 17.17
N ASN A 56 8.59 -4.70 18.28
CA ASN A 56 8.29 -3.72 19.33
C ASN A 56 7.56 -2.44 18.83
N LYS A 57 6.82 -2.55 17.73
CA LYS A 57 6.02 -1.46 17.17
C LYS A 57 4.60 -1.91 16.89
N ASP A 58 3.68 -0.97 17.12
CA ASP A 58 2.26 -1.14 16.83
C ASP A 58 1.91 -0.48 15.51
N TYR A 59 1.24 -1.23 14.65
CA TYR A 59 0.79 -0.80 13.33
C TYR A 59 -0.73 -0.86 13.28
N LYS A 60 -1.37 0.31 13.21
CA LYS A 60 -2.82 0.39 13.02
C LYS A 60 -3.17 0.11 11.57
N ILE A 61 -4.05 -0.84 11.33
CA ILE A 61 -4.50 -1.26 10.01
C ILE A 61 -5.99 -0.95 9.87
N ARG A 62 -6.38 -0.36 8.75
CA ARG A 62 -7.79 -0.20 8.33
C ARG A 62 -8.02 -0.96 7.03
N PHE A 63 -9.06 -1.76 6.98
CA PHE A 63 -9.43 -2.51 5.77
C PHE A 63 -10.02 -1.58 4.72
N PHE A 64 -9.46 -1.61 3.51
CA PHE A 64 -9.95 -0.79 2.41
C PHE A 64 -11.32 -1.29 1.93
N GLY A 65 -12.25 -0.35 1.73
CA GLY A 65 -13.57 -0.66 1.18
C GLY A 65 -14.56 -1.26 2.18
N ILE A 66 -14.15 -1.46 3.43
CA ILE A 66 -15.04 -1.83 4.54
C ILE A 66 -15.32 -0.57 5.37
N ASP A 67 -16.59 -0.33 5.64
CA ASP A 67 -17.06 0.73 6.54
C ASP A 67 -17.96 0.07 7.59
N ALA A 68 -17.39 -0.17 8.78
CA ALA A 68 -18.08 -0.84 9.88
C ALA A 68 -18.63 0.18 10.90
N PRO A 69 -19.71 -0.14 11.64
CA PRO A 69 -20.16 0.70 12.73
C PRO A 69 -19.04 0.87 13.77
N GLU A 70 -18.80 2.11 14.15
CA GLU A 70 -17.88 2.47 15.22
C GLU A 70 -18.39 1.92 16.56
N LEU A 71 -17.51 1.68 17.52
CA LEU A 71 -17.85 0.99 18.78
C LEU A 71 -19.05 1.59 19.55
N LYS A 72 -19.28 2.90 19.42
CA LYS A 72 -20.38 3.61 20.11
C LYS A 72 -21.69 3.67 19.30
N GLN A 73 -21.67 3.26 18.05
CA GLN A 73 -22.84 3.19 17.19
C GLN A 73 -23.64 1.92 17.46
N GLU A 74 -24.89 1.90 16.99
CA GLU A 74 -25.70 0.69 17.00
C GLU A 74 -24.97 -0.43 16.25
N PHE A 75 -24.95 -1.64 16.81
CA PHE A 75 -24.23 -2.81 16.31
C PHE A 75 -22.69 -2.72 16.29
N GLY A 76 -22.09 -1.65 16.84
CA GLY A 76 -20.63 -1.48 16.85
C GLY A 76 -19.90 -2.54 17.68
N LYS A 77 -20.51 -3.01 18.77
CA LYS A 77 -19.93 -4.06 19.61
C LYS A 77 -19.95 -5.41 18.89
N GLU A 78 -21.07 -5.74 18.28
CA GLU A 78 -21.30 -6.97 17.52
C GLU A 78 -20.39 -7.04 16.30
N SER A 79 -20.23 -5.94 15.57
CA SER A 79 -19.31 -5.86 14.44
C SER A 79 -17.85 -6.09 14.85
N ARG A 80 -17.43 -5.48 15.98
CA ARG A 80 -16.10 -5.70 16.56
C ARG A 80 -15.91 -7.15 17.04
N GLU A 81 -16.92 -7.74 17.68
CA GLU A 81 -16.88 -9.13 18.15
C GLU A 81 -16.77 -10.12 17.00
N HIS A 82 -17.49 -9.88 15.90
CA HIS A 82 -17.36 -10.69 14.70
C HIS A 82 -15.95 -10.62 14.10
N LEU A 83 -15.35 -9.42 14.03
CA LEU A 83 -13.96 -9.31 13.57
C LEU A 83 -12.99 -10.02 14.52
N LEU A 84 -13.21 -9.93 15.84
CA LEU A 84 -12.42 -10.66 16.84
C LEU A 84 -12.49 -12.19 16.65
N GLU A 85 -13.64 -12.73 16.27
CA GLU A 85 -13.79 -14.17 15.97
C GLU A 85 -12.98 -14.58 14.73
N LEU A 86 -12.95 -13.74 13.70
CA LEU A 86 -12.22 -13.98 12.46
C LEU A 86 -10.70 -13.84 12.63
N CYS A 87 -10.25 -12.87 13.43
CA CYS A 87 -8.84 -12.64 13.75
C CYS A 87 -8.62 -12.51 15.27
N PRO A 88 -8.51 -13.64 16.00
CA PRO A 88 -8.33 -13.63 17.44
C PRO A 88 -7.07 -12.89 17.89
N ILE A 89 -7.14 -12.22 19.05
CA ILE A 89 -5.94 -11.58 19.64
C ILE A 89 -4.84 -12.63 19.82
N GLY A 90 -3.64 -12.30 19.36
CA GLY A 90 -2.46 -13.16 19.37
C GLY A 90 -2.28 -14.01 18.10
N SER A 91 -3.26 -14.08 17.20
CA SER A 91 -3.07 -14.74 15.91
C SER A 91 -2.12 -13.96 15.02
N GLU A 92 -1.43 -14.63 14.11
CA GLU A 92 -0.63 -13.96 13.09
C GLU A 92 -1.52 -13.49 11.93
N ALA A 93 -1.28 -12.28 11.44
CA ALA A 93 -1.93 -11.74 10.25
C ALA A 93 -0.87 -11.12 9.33
N THR A 94 -1.10 -11.24 8.02
CA THR A 94 -0.28 -10.61 6.99
C THR A 94 -1.17 -9.70 6.16
N VAL A 95 -0.81 -8.42 6.09
CA VAL A 95 -1.58 -7.39 5.39
C VAL A 95 -0.76 -6.81 4.23
N SER A 96 -1.42 -6.51 3.11
CA SER A 96 -0.81 -5.85 1.95
C SER A 96 -0.99 -4.34 2.07
N ILE A 97 0.10 -3.59 2.25
CA ILE A 97 0.07 -2.14 2.42
C ILE A 97 -0.28 -1.49 1.08
N LYS A 98 -1.46 -0.85 1.04
CA LYS A 98 -1.91 -0.04 -0.10
C LYS A 98 -1.42 1.40 0.00
N ASP A 99 -1.63 1.99 1.18
CA ASP A 99 -1.42 3.40 1.44
C ASP A 99 -1.30 3.66 2.95
N LYS A 100 -0.99 4.90 3.33
CA LYS A 100 -1.12 5.39 4.70
C LYS A 100 -2.07 6.59 4.71
N ASP A 101 -3.10 6.52 5.53
CA ASP A 101 -4.04 7.63 5.64
C ASP A 101 -3.47 8.80 6.45
N LYS A 102 -4.19 9.93 6.47
CA LYS A 102 -3.81 11.15 7.20
C LYS A 102 -3.68 10.97 8.72
N TYR A 103 -4.19 9.88 9.28
CA TYR A 103 -4.10 9.55 10.70
C TYR A 103 -2.94 8.58 10.99
N GLY A 104 -2.17 8.21 9.97
CA GLY A 104 -1.03 7.30 10.07
C GLY A 104 -1.43 5.83 10.12
N ARG A 105 -2.68 5.47 9.79
CA ARG A 105 -3.10 4.07 9.66
C ARG A 105 -2.62 3.52 8.33
N ILE A 106 -2.17 2.28 8.33
CA ILE A 106 -1.96 1.50 7.11
C ILE A 106 -3.34 1.16 6.56
N VAL A 107 -3.57 1.45 5.29
CA VAL A 107 -4.74 1.00 4.55
C VAL A 107 -4.37 -0.28 3.83
N GLU A 108 -5.07 -1.37 4.12
CA GLU A 108 -4.84 -2.68 3.49
C GLU A 108 -5.77 -2.90 2.29
N LEU A 109 -5.26 -3.50 1.20
CA LEU A 109 -6.04 -4.05 0.09
C LEU A 109 -6.72 -5.40 0.40
#